data_AF-A0A7W5CIA9-F1
#
_entry.id   AF-A0A7W5CIA9-F1
#
_cell.length_a   1.000
_cell.length_b   1.000
_cell.length_c   1.000
_cell.angle_alpha   90.00
_cell.angle_beta   90.00
_cell.angle_gamma   90.00
#
_symmetry.space_group_name_H-M   'P 1'
#
loop_
_entity.id
_entity.type
_entity.pdbx_description
1 polymer ?
#
loop_
_entity_poly.entity_id
_entity_poly.type
_entity_poly.pdbx_seq_one_letter_code
_entity_poly.pdbx_strand_id
1 'polypeptide(L)'
;MGYLRAPHEAKPTALGLWTKATDVEGRCPLVPELIAAAIYPGEAATEQVILHVLMLEESGFLIRYEHEGSEVLALRRPLKADTRGATSEIPPPPSRGVPRNSAAMGGEGARERAAARVRAEQAEREGEWAAWRERAERAAPPRRPLLLDAPPIGCVDHPNGRRENCGPCGTARRQHDKWLAQQRYTDQLVEWGSQSDEPGEEW
;
A
#
# COMPACT_ATOMS: atom_id res chain seq x y z
N MET A 1 24.22 -36.38 3.70
CA MET A 1 23.18 -35.77 2.85
C MET A 1 22.57 -34.61 3.62
N GLY A 2 22.93 -33.38 3.28
CA GLY A 2 22.55 -32.21 4.08
C GLY A 2 21.20 -31.67 3.65
N TYR A 3 20.22 -31.70 4.56
CA TYR A 3 18.94 -31.00 4.45
C TYR A 3 19.15 -29.58 3.92
N LEU A 4 18.22 -29.07 3.09
CA LEU A 4 18.16 -27.66 2.70
C LEU A 4 18.47 -26.82 3.94
N ARG A 5 19.60 -26.07 3.94
CA ARG A 5 19.93 -25.11 5.00
C ARG A 5 19.06 -23.86 4.85
N ALA A 6 17.76 -24.08 4.72
CA ALA A 6 16.74 -23.07 4.60
C ALA A 6 15.81 -23.21 5.81
N PRO A 7 15.43 -22.10 6.46
CA PRO A 7 14.39 -22.10 7.49
C PRO A 7 13.11 -22.77 6.98
N HIS A 8 12.39 -23.47 7.85
CA HIS A 8 11.25 -24.30 7.45
C HIS A 8 10.21 -23.54 6.63
N GLU A 9 9.87 -22.32 7.07
CA GLU A 9 8.91 -21.42 6.42
C GLU A 9 9.38 -20.98 5.02
N ALA A 10 10.68 -20.72 4.85
CA ALA A 10 11.25 -20.25 3.59
C ALA A 10 11.62 -21.38 2.61
N LYS A 11 11.43 -22.66 2.97
CA LYS A 11 11.75 -23.81 2.09
C LYS A 11 11.03 -23.77 0.73
N PRO A 12 9.74 -23.40 0.61
CA PRO A 12 9.08 -23.33 -0.69
C PRO A 12 9.72 -22.27 -1.60
N THR A 13 10.06 -21.11 -1.05
CA THR A 13 10.80 -20.07 -1.80
C THR A 13 12.21 -20.54 -2.15
N ALA A 14 12.92 -21.22 -1.24
CA ALA A 14 14.24 -21.78 -1.52
C ALA A 14 14.23 -22.76 -2.70
N LEU A 15 13.22 -23.64 -2.75
CA LEU A 15 13.04 -24.60 -3.83
C LEU A 15 12.65 -23.90 -5.14
N GLY A 16 11.77 -22.89 -5.06
CA GLY A 16 11.37 -22.08 -6.19
C GLY A 16 12.53 -21.28 -6.80
N LEU A 17 13.41 -20.72 -5.96
CA LEU A 17 14.63 -20.05 -6.40
C LEU A 17 15.49 -21.01 -7.22
N TRP A 18 15.75 -22.21 -6.70
CA TRP A 18 16.53 -23.23 -7.41
C TRP A 18 15.99 -23.67 -8.77
N THR A 19 14.66 -23.67 -8.93
CA THR A 19 14.01 -24.37 -10.03
C THR A 19 13.40 -23.44 -11.07
N LYS A 20 13.06 -22.20 -10.69
CA LYS A 20 12.26 -21.31 -11.53
C LYS A 20 12.80 -19.89 -11.65
N ALA A 21 13.26 -19.31 -10.53
CA ALA A 21 13.55 -17.88 -10.50
C ALA A 21 15.01 -17.54 -10.79
N THR A 22 15.95 -18.48 -10.61
CA THR A 22 17.37 -18.26 -10.93
C THR A 22 17.78 -18.82 -12.28
N ASP A 23 18.83 -18.23 -12.84
CA ASP A 23 19.54 -18.81 -13.97
C ASP A 23 20.24 -20.14 -13.62
N VAL A 24 20.92 -20.72 -14.62
CA VAL A 24 21.64 -22.00 -14.52
C VAL A 24 22.78 -21.94 -13.46
N GLU A 25 23.28 -20.74 -13.17
CA GLU A 25 24.34 -20.47 -12.20
C GLU A 25 23.79 -20.09 -10.81
N GLY A 26 22.47 -20.08 -10.63
CA GLY A 26 21.79 -19.75 -9.39
C GLY A 26 21.72 -18.26 -9.09
N ARG A 27 21.61 -17.40 -10.09
CA ARG A 27 21.57 -15.93 -9.95
C ARG A 27 20.30 -15.34 -10.53
N CYS A 28 19.81 -14.27 -9.92
CA CYS A 28 18.69 -13.48 -10.45
C CYS A 28 18.66 -12.08 -9.85
N PRO A 29 18.04 -11.08 -10.51
CA PRO A 29 17.77 -9.79 -9.90
C PRO A 29 16.89 -9.93 -8.65
N LEU A 30 17.12 -9.07 -7.64
CA LEU A 30 16.27 -8.97 -6.46
C LEU A 30 15.07 -8.08 -6.76
N VAL A 31 14.09 -8.65 -7.45
CA VAL A 31 12.79 -8.02 -7.70
C VAL A 31 11.71 -8.93 -7.12
N PRO A 32 11.21 -8.64 -5.90
CA PRO A 32 10.28 -9.52 -5.19
C PRO A 32 9.04 -9.90 -6.00
N GLU A 33 8.51 -8.99 -6.81
CA GLU A 33 7.35 -9.18 -7.67
C GLU A 33 7.63 -10.23 -8.75
N LEU A 34 8.81 -10.17 -9.39
CA LEU A 34 9.21 -11.15 -10.42
C LEU A 34 9.49 -12.51 -9.81
N ILE A 35 10.13 -12.54 -8.65
CA ILE A 35 10.38 -13.78 -7.91
C ILE A 35 9.06 -14.41 -7.47
N ALA A 36 8.11 -13.62 -6.97
CA ALA A 36 6.78 -14.09 -6.60
C ALA A 36 6.03 -14.64 -7.81
N ALA A 37 6.01 -13.91 -8.94
CA ALA A 37 5.36 -14.37 -10.17
C ALA A 37 5.95 -15.69 -10.71
N ALA A 38 7.26 -15.90 -10.57
CA ALA A 38 7.91 -17.14 -10.98
C ALA A 38 7.61 -18.32 -10.03
N ILE A 39 7.67 -18.10 -8.71
CA ILE A 39 7.57 -19.17 -7.71
C ILE A 39 6.12 -19.53 -7.39
N TYR A 40 5.27 -18.51 -7.18
CA TYR A 40 3.88 -18.58 -6.73
C TYR A 40 2.92 -17.98 -7.78
N PRO A 41 2.77 -18.61 -8.96
CA PRO A 41 1.97 -18.06 -10.04
C PRO A 41 0.50 -17.94 -9.63
N GLY A 42 -0.07 -16.73 -9.77
CA GLY A 42 -1.47 -16.45 -9.43
C GLY A 42 -1.72 -16.07 -7.97
N GLU A 43 -0.68 -16.03 -7.14
CA GLU A 43 -0.78 -15.61 -5.74
C GLU A 43 -0.16 -14.22 -5.53
N ALA A 44 -0.76 -13.40 -4.66
CA ALA A 44 -0.20 -12.13 -4.22
C ALA A 44 0.89 -12.36 -3.15
N ALA A 45 1.98 -13.03 -3.52
CA ALA A 45 3.00 -13.55 -2.59
C ALA A 45 4.22 -12.64 -2.42
N THR A 46 4.17 -11.37 -2.86
CA THR A 46 5.32 -10.45 -2.82
C THR A 46 5.87 -10.26 -1.41
N GLU A 47 5.01 -9.94 -0.44
CA GLU A 47 5.41 -9.76 0.97
C GLU A 47 6.04 -11.04 1.56
N GLN A 48 5.48 -12.19 1.23
CA GLN A 48 6.00 -13.48 1.65
C GLN A 48 7.40 -13.75 1.07
N VAL A 49 7.61 -13.41 -0.21
CA VAL A 49 8.93 -13.52 -0.86
C VAL A 49 9.94 -12.59 -0.18
N ILE A 50 9.57 -11.35 0.15
CA ILE A 50 10.46 -10.42 0.87
C ILE A 50 10.92 -11.04 2.19
N LEU A 51 9.99 -11.52 3.01
CA LEU A 51 10.29 -12.16 4.28
C LEU A 51 11.17 -13.39 4.10
N HIS A 52 10.83 -14.27 3.15
CA HIS A 52 11.58 -15.49 2.91
C HIS A 52 13.00 -15.21 2.39
N VAL A 53 13.20 -14.19 1.55
CA VAL A 53 14.54 -13.82 1.08
C VAL A 53 15.43 -13.38 2.24
N LEU A 54 14.90 -12.57 3.17
CA LEU A 54 15.64 -12.17 4.38
C LEU A 54 16.03 -13.39 5.22
N MET A 55 15.08 -14.30 5.46
CA MET A 55 15.36 -15.54 6.20
C MET A 55 16.41 -16.42 5.52
N LEU A 56 16.39 -16.50 4.19
CA LEU A 56 17.35 -17.28 3.40
C LEU A 56 18.74 -16.64 3.40
N GLU A 57 18.83 -15.32 3.37
CA GLU A 57 20.10 -14.61 3.54
C GLU A 57 20.71 -14.86 4.92
N GLU A 58 19.92 -14.70 5.99
CA GLU A 58 20.36 -14.92 7.38
C GLU A 58 20.84 -16.36 7.62
N SER A 59 20.15 -17.34 7.02
CA SER A 59 20.56 -18.75 7.08
C SER A 59 21.82 -19.08 6.24
N GLY A 60 22.30 -18.12 5.44
CA GLY A 60 23.41 -18.29 4.52
C GLY A 60 23.09 -19.18 3.33
N PHE A 61 21.81 -19.33 2.97
CA PHE A 61 21.38 -20.06 1.77
C PHE A 61 21.72 -19.30 0.48
N LEU A 62 21.57 -17.98 0.52
CA LEU A 62 21.88 -17.07 -0.57
C LEU A 62 22.74 -15.90 -0.08
N ILE A 63 23.23 -15.10 -1.02
CA ILE A 63 23.86 -13.81 -0.75
C ILE A 63 23.26 -12.74 -1.67
N ARG A 64 23.28 -11.50 -1.19
CA ARG A 64 22.96 -10.31 -1.99
C ARG A 64 24.23 -9.58 -2.39
N TYR A 65 24.26 -9.07 -3.60
CA TYR A 65 25.32 -8.20 -4.10
C TYR A 65 24.74 -7.23 -5.13
N GLU A 66 25.49 -6.17 -5.41
CA GLU A 66 25.11 -5.17 -6.39
C GLU A 66 25.85 -5.42 -7.71
N HIS A 67 25.12 -5.28 -8.82
CA HIS A 67 25.67 -5.32 -10.16
C HIS A 67 24.95 -4.28 -11.02
N GLU A 68 25.71 -3.37 -11.65
CA GLU A 68 25.18 -2.30 -12.50
C GLU A 68 24.05 -1.46 -11.84
N GLY A 69 24.19 -1.18 -10.54
CA GLY A 69 23.20 -0.41 -9.78
C GLY A 69 21.94 -1.18 -9.40
N SER A 70 21.88 -2.48 -9.68
CA SER A 70 20.77 -3.37 -9.33
C SER A 70 21.18 -4.35 -8.23
N GLU A 71 20.28 -4.60 -7.28
CA GLU A 71 20.48 -5.67 -6.30
C GLU A 71 20.22 -7.04 -6.95
N VAL A 72 21.10 -7.99 -6.68
CA VAL A 72 21.10 -9.33 -7.26
C VAL A 72 21.24 -10.37 -6.15
N LEU A 73 20.54 -11.50 -6.33
CA LEU A 73 20.67 -12.68 -5.50
C LEU A 73 21.61 -13.69 -6.17
N ALA A 74 22.50 -14.28 -5.38
CA ALA A 74 23.25 -15.48 -5.77
C ALA A 74 23.06 -16.60 -4.73
N LEU A 75 22.64 -17.77 -5.18
CA LEU A 75 22.54 -18.95 -4.35
C LEU A 75 23.95 -19.46 -4.00
N ARG A 76 24.19 -19.79 -2.72
CA ARG A 76 25.49 -20.33 -2.31
C ARG A 76 25.74 -21.74 -2.83
N ARG A 77 24.65 -22.47 -3.05
CA ARG A 77 24.65 -23.85 -3.51
C ARG A 77 23.57 -24.01 -4.59
N PRO A 78 23.80 -23.52 -5.81
CA PRO A 78 22.88 -23.78 -6.91
C PRO A 78 22.77 -25.29 -7.16
N LEU A 79 21.66 -25.71 -7.76
CA LEU A 79 21.55 -27.07 -8.28
C LEU A 79 22.61 -27.27 -9.36
N LYS A 80 23.22 -28.46 -9.40
CA LYS A 80 24.14 -28.83 -10.48
C LYS A 80 23.31 -29.02 -11.76
N ALA A 81 23.18 -27.97 -12.55
CA ALA A 81 22.60 -28.02 -13.89
C ALA A 81 23.71 -28.21 -14.94
N ASP A 82 23.36 -28.74 -16.12
CA ASP A 82 24.30 -28.80 -17.24
C ASP A 82 24.51 -27.39 -17.80
N THR A 83 25.72 -26.87 -17.67
CA THR A 83 26.09 -25.51 -18.07
C THR A 83 26.60 -25.41 -19.51
N ARG A 84 26.63 -26.53 -20.26
CA ARG A 84 27.11 -26.55 -21.64
C ARG A 84 26.24 -25.67 -22.54
N GLY A 85 26.78 -24.53 -22.97
CA GLY A 85 26.09 -23.56 -23.83
C GLY A 85 25.18 -22.58 -23.09
N ALA A 86 25.11 -22.65 -21.76
CA ALA A 86 24.39 -21.67 -20.95
C ALA A 86 25.32 -20.48 -20.64
N THR A 87 24.92 -19.28 -21.06
CA THR A 87 25.55 -18.03 -20.65
C THR A 87 24.65 -17.32 -19.66
N SER A 88 25.17 -17.04 -18.48
CA SER A 88 24.54 -16.12 -17.52
C SER A 88 24.99 -14.70 -17.85
N GLU A 89 24.03 -13.79 -18.00
CA GLU A 89 24.29 -12.35 -18.15
C GLU A 89 24.75 -11.72 -16.81
N ILE A 90 24.49 -12.40 -15.69
CA ILE A 90 24.76 -11.89 -14.35
C ILE A 90 26.12 -12.41 -13.88
N PRO A 91 27.13 -11.55 -13.67
CA PRO A 91 28.46 -11.99 -13.28
C PRO A 91 28.46 -12.60 -11.87
N PRO A 92 29.45 -13.45 -11.55
CA PRO A 92 29.56 -14.03 -10.24
C PRO A 92 29.77 -12.96 -9.17
N PRO A 93 29.30 -13.20 -7.93
CA PRO A 93 29.58 -12.31 -6.82
C PRO A 93 31.10 -12.14 -6.62
N PRO A 94 31.57 -10.94 -6.22
CA PRO A 94 33.00 -10.65 -6.08
C PRO A 94 33.69 -11.60 -5.09
N SER A 95 34.90 -12.07 -5.46
CA SER A 95 35.54 -13.24 -4.84
C SER A 95 36.17 -13.01 -3.45
N ARG A 96 36.22 -11.79 -2.91
CA ARG A 96 36.60 -11.49 -1.50
C ARG A 96 36.38 -10.00 -1.15
N GLY A 97 35.65 -9.76 -0.05
CA GLY A 97 35.48 -8.48 0.65
C GLY A 97 34.49 -7.55 -0.04
N VAL A 98 33.19 -7.60 0.21
CA VAL A 98 32.51 -7.57 1.50
C VAL A 98 31.27 -8.45 1.38
N PRO A 99 31.18 -9.63 2.02
CA PRO A 99 29.85 -10.10 2.40
C PRO A 99 29.27 -8.99 3.27
N ARG A 100 28.08 -8.45 2.94
CA ARG A 100 27.34 -7.55 3.84
C ARG A 100 26.79 -8.35 5.04
N ASN A 101 27.59 -9.27 5.55
CA ASN A 101 27.40 -10.03 6.75
C ASN A 101 28.27 -9.33 7.79
N SER A 102 27.67 -8.35 8.49
CA SER A 102 28.15 -7.82 9.76
C SER A 102 29.61 -7.33 9.83
N ALA A 103 29.93 -6.22 9.15
CA ALA A 103 30.97 -5.32 9.63
C ALA A 103 30.38 -4.39 10.71
N ALA A 104 30.09 -4.95 11.90
CA ALA A 104 29.92 -4.16 13.12
C ALA A 104 30.06 -5.04 14.38
N MET A 105 31.20 -5.70 14.57
CA MET A 105 31.68 -6.08 15.92
C MET A 105 32.22 -4.82 16.62
N GLY A 106 31.27 -3.94 16.87
CA GLY A 106 31.29 -2.57 17.40
C GLY A 106 29.88 -1.93 17.25
N GLY A 107 28.90 -2.75 16.85
CA GLY A 107 27.64 -2.36 16.24
C GLY A 107 26.44 -2.47 17.14
N GLU A 108 26.60 -2.85 18.40
CA GLU A 108 25.47 -2.86 19.33
C GLU A 108 24.93 -1.43 19.47
N GLY A 109 25.81 -0.44 19.70
CA GLY A 109 25.42 0.97 19.72
C GLY A 109 25.05 1.57 18.35
N ALA A 110 25.54 1.04 17.22
CA ALA A 110 25.15 1.54 15.89
C ALA A 110 23.82 0.94 15.41
N ARG A 111 23.59 -0.36 15.67
CA ARG A 111 22.32 -1.06 15.44
C ARG A 111 21.26 -0.54 16.39
N GLU A 112 21.59 -0.25 17.64
CA GLU A 112 20.68 0.37 18.59
C GLU A 112 20.33 1.80 18.18
N ARG A 113 21.29 2.61 17.71
CA ARG A 113 21.02 3.95 17.14
C ARG A 113 20.18 3.90 15.85
N ALA A 114 20.45 2.94 14.97
CA ALA A 114 19.64 2.74 13.77
C ALA A 114 18.23 2.24 14.12
N ALA A 115 18.10 1.29 15.05
CA ALA A 115 16.81 0.81 15.54
C ALA A 115 16.05 1.88 16.33
N ALA A 116 16.75 2.81 17.01
CA ALA A 116 16.14 3.97 17.64
C ALA A 116 15.62 4.97 16.60
N ARG A 117 16.38 5.21 15.52
CA ARG A 117 15.91 6.04 14.39
C ARG A 117 14.70 5.42 13.70
N VAL A 118 14.73 4.13 13.41
CA VAL A 118 13.58 3.44 12.80
C VAL A 118 12.37 3.45 13.72
N ARG A 119 12.55 3.25 15.03
CA ARG A 119 11.45 3.38 16.01
C ARG A 119 10.91 4.80 16.10
N ALA A 120 11.77 5.83 16.00
CA ALA A 120 11.34 7.21 15.97
C ALA A 120 10.55 7.53 14.70
N GLU A 121 11.04 7.10 13.53
CA GLU A 121 10.34 7.26 12.25
C GLU A 121 9.01 6.50 12.24
N GLN A 122 8.94 5.30 12.85
CA GLN A 122 7.70 4.56 13.01
C GLN A 122 6.73 5.25 13.97
N ALA A 123 7.21 5.83 15.07
CA ALA A 123 6.38 6.58 16.01
C ALA A 123 5.84 7.87 15.39
N GLU A 124 6.64 8.57 14.58
CA GLU A 124 6.19 9.74 13.79
C GLU A 124 5.10 9.34 12.80
N ARG A 125 5.33 8.25 12.04
CA ARG A 125 4.34 7.72 11.11
C ARG A 125 3.06 7.31 11.84
N GLU A 126 3.17 6.58 12.95
CA GLU A 126 2.03 6.20 13.79
C GLU A 126 1.28 7.43 14.33
N GLY A 127 1.99 8.51 14.66
CA GLY A 127 1.40 9.80 15.03
C GLY A 127 0.62 10.44 13.88
N GLU A 128 1.16 10.42 12.65
CA GLU A 128 0.45 10.87 11.45
C GLU A 128 -0.79 10.01 11.17
N TRP A 129 -0.67 8.68 11.27
CA TRP A 129 -1.80 7.76 11.13
C TRP A 129 -2.83 7.90 12.26
N ALA A 130 -2.41 8.26 13.47
CA ALA A 130 -3.30 8.55 14.58
C ALA A 130 -4.05 9.87 14.36
N ALA A 131 -3.36 10.93 13.95
CA ALA A 131 -3.97 12.21 13.60
C ALA A 131 -4.93 12.09 12.40
N TRP A 132 -4.57 11.28 11.40
CA TRP A 132 -5.45 10.97 10.27
C TRP A 132 -6.69 10.21 10.71
N ARG A 133 -6.56 9.18 11.56
CA ARG A 133 -7.69 8.43 12.11
C ARG A 133 -8.60 9.31 12.96
N GLU A 134 -8.02 10.17 13.80
CA GLU A 134 -8.78 11.12 14.62
C GLU A 134 -9.55 12.12 13.75
N ARG A 135 -8.97 12.57 12.62
CA ARG A 135 -9.66 13.41 11.64
C ARG A 135 -10.75 12.66 10.88
N ALA A 136 -10.53 11.39 10.55
CA ALA A 136 -11.49 10.54 9.87
C ALA A 136 -12.67 10.14 10.78
N GLU A 137 -12.42 9.86 12.06
CA GLU A 137 -13.45 9.57 13.06
C GLU A 137 -14.29 10.80 13.42
N ARG A 138 -13.73 12.01 13.28
CA ARG A 138 -14.46 13.28 13.42
C ARG A 138 -15.25 13.69 12.17
N ALA A 139 -15.17 12.96 11.06
CA ALA A 139 -15.96 13.30 9.88
C ALA A 139 -17.46 13.12 10.20
N ALA A 140 -18.17 14.24 10.35
CA ALA A 140 -19.60 14.22 10.63
C ALA A 140 -20.34 13.39 9.56
N PRO A 141 -21.41 12.67 9.92
CA PRO A 141 -22.23 11.95 8.97
C PRO A 141 -22.65 12.86 7.81
N PRO A 142 -22.69 12.36 6.56
CA PRO A 142 -23.13 13.16 5.43
C PRO A 142 -24.55 13.67 5.71
N ARG A 143 -24.78 14.98 5.50
CA ARG A 143 -26.11 15.57 5.66
C ARG A 143 -27.08 14.91 4.70
N ARG A 144 -28.31 14.65 5.17
CA ARG A 144 -29.37 14.06 4.35
C ARG A 144 -29.66 14.99 3.15
N PRO A 145 -29.72 14.48 1.91
CA PRO A 145 -29.98 15.31 0.74
C PRO A 145 -31.34 16.02 0.83
N LEU A 146 -31.37 17.33 0.59
CA LEU A 146 -32.58 18.17 0.67
C LEU A 146 -33.74 17.64 -0.19
N LEU A 147 -33.44 16.96 -1.30
CA LEU A 147 -34.47 16.39 -2.19
C LEU A 147 -35.33 15.30 -1.52
N LEU A 148 -34.84 14.66 -0.46
CA LEU A 148 -35.60 13.62 0.25
C LEU A 148 -36.68 14.20 1.17
N ASP A 149 -36.55 15.46 1.57
CA ASP A 149 -37.50 16.18 2.42
C ASP A 149 -38.28 17.23 1.64
N ALA A 150 -38.03 17.34 0.33
CA ALA A 150 -38.67 18.31 -0.52
C ALA A 150 -40.15 17.94 -0.75
N PRO A 151 -41.06 18.94 -0.83
CA PRO A 151 -42.45 18.70 -1.19
C PRO A 151 -42.55 18.13 -2.62
N PRO A 152 -43.58 17.33 -2.96
CA PRO A 152 -43.67 16.66 -4.25
C PRO A 152 -43.62 17.66 -5.43
N ILE A 153 -42.94 17.26 -6.50
CA ILE A 153 -42.76 18.10 -7.69
C ILE A 153 -44.03 18.26 -8.53
N GLY A 154 -45.00 17.35 -8.34
CA GLY A 154 -46.29 17.39 -9.02
C GLY A 154 -47.48 17.41 -8.08
N CYS A 155 -48.68 17.55 -8.66
CA CYS A 155 -49.91 17.61 -7.88
C CYS A 155 -50.31 16.23 -7.32
N VAL A 156 -51.35 16.20 -6.49
CA VAL A 156 -51.85 14.95 -5.87
C VAL A 156 -52.18 13.88 -6.91
N ASP A 157 -52.73 14.28 -8.06
CA ASP A 157 -53.06 13.37 -9.17
C ASP A 157 -51.83 12.92 -9.97
N HIS A 158 -50.72 13.66 -9.88
CA HIS A 158 -49.47 13.38 -10.59
C HIS A 158 -48.27 13.61 -9.65
N PRO A 159 -47.97 12.70 -8.72
CA PRO A 159 -46.93 12.92 -7.69
C PRO A 159 -45.54 13.23 -8.28
N ASN A 160 -45.22 12.65 -9.44
CA ASN A 160 -43.96 12.85 -10.16
C ASN A 160 -44.05 13.92 -11.26
N GLY A 161 -45.15 14.68 -11.31
CA GLY A 161 -45.48 15.59 -12.39
C GLY A 161 -45.94 14.89 -13.67
N ARG A 162 -46.33 15.68 -14.67
CA ARG A 162 -46.74 15.22 -16.00
C ARG A 162 -46.10 16.11 -17.05
N ARG A 163 -45.80 15.56 -18.24
CA ARG A 163 -45.18 16.31 -19.35
C ARG A 163 -46.14 17.30 -20.03
N GLU A 164 -47.44 17.01 -20.00
CA GLU A 164 -48.48 17.90 -20.51
C GLU A 164 -48.74 19.08 -19.55
N ASN A 165 -49.29 20.17 -20.08
CA ASN A 165 -49.60 21.38 -19.31
C ASN A 165 -50.70 21.12 -18.27
N CYS A 166 -50.28 20.69 -17.07
CA CYS A 166 -51.13 20.59 -15.90
C CYS A 166 -50.86 21.79 -14.99
N GLY A 167 -51.85 22.69 -14.88
CA GLY A 167 -51.75 23.89 -14.04
C GLY A 167 -51.32 23.58 -12.59
N PRO A 168 -51.99 22.64 -11.90
CA PRO A 168 -51.59 22.20 -10.56
C PRO A 168 -50.15 21.68 -10.46
N CYS A 169 -49.67 20.90 -11.44
CA CYS A 169 -48.27 20.45 -11.47
C CYS A 169 -47.29 21.63 -11.59
N GLY A 170 -47.62 22.64 -12.40
CA GLY A 170 -46.82 23.86 -12.49
C GLY A 170 -46.76 24.64 -11.17
N THR A 171 -47.84 24.65 -10.41
CA THR A 171 -47.88 25.25 -9.06
C THR A 171 -47.07 24.44 -8.05
N ALA A 172 -47.22 23.11 -8.03
CA ALA A 172 -46.44 22.22 -7.16
C ALA A 172 -44.93 22.36 -7.43
N ARG A 173 -44.53 22.39 -8.70
CA ARG A 173 -43.13 22.61 -9.10
C ARG A 173 -42.58 23.94 -8.59
N ARG A 174 -43.34 25.03 -8.72
CA ARG A 174 -42.94 26.35 -8.18
C ARG A 174 -42.80 26.35 -6.66
N GLN A 175 -43.65 25.61 -5.95
CA GLN A 175 -43.55 25.47 -4.49
C GLN A 175 -42.33 24.67 -4.08
N HIS A 176 -42.04 23.56 -4.78
CA HIS A 176 -40.84 22.76 -4.60
C HIS A 176 -39.56 23.59 -4.83
N ASP A 177 -39.48 24.33 -5.94
CA ASP A 177 -38.31 25.14 -6.27
C ASP A 177 -38.11 26.28 -5.27
N LYS A 178 -39.20 26.92 -4.81
CA LYS A 178 -39.16 27.93 -3.76
C LYS A 178 -38.65 27.35 -2.43
N TRP A 179 -39.09 26.15 -2.06
CA TRP A 179 -38.63 25.47 -0.85
C TRP A 179 -37.13 25.15 -0.93
N LEU A 180 -36.65 24.63 -2.06
CA LEU A 180 -35.21 24.37 -2.25
C LEU A 180 -34.36 25.65 -2.15
N ALA A 181 -34.83 26.75 -2.73
CA ALA A 181 -34.16 28.04 -2.62
C ALA A 181 -34.10 28.53 -1.18
N GLN A 182 -35.18 28.36 -0.41
CA GLN A 182 -35.23 28.73 1.00
C GLN A 182 -34.26 27.88 1.84
N GLN A 183 -34.21 26.56 1.67
CA GLN A 183 -33.29 25.69 2.41
C GLN A 183 -31.82 26.05 2.14
N ARG A 184 -31.47 26.27 0.86
CA ARG A 184 -30.11 26.71 0.49
C ARG A 184 -29.73 28.04 1.12
N TYR A 185 -30.67 29.00 1.16
CA TYR A 185 -30.43 30.29 1.80
C TYR A 185 -30.27 30.16 3.32
N THR A 186 -31.06 29.31 3.97
CA THR A 186 -30.91 29.00 5.40
C THR A 186 -29.56 28.34 5.69
N ASP A 187 -29.14 27.37 4.89
CA ASP A 187 -27.83 26.72 5.02
C ASP A 187 -26.68 27.74 4.89
N GLN A 188 -26.75 28.63 3.89
CA GLN A 188 -25.77 29.70 3.68
C GLN A 188 -25.71 30.68 4.87
N LEU A 189 -26.86 31.01 5.47
CA LEU A 189 -26.90 31.86 6.67
C LEU A 189 -26.31 31.18 7.90
N VAL A 190 -26.59 29.89 8.10
CA VAL A 190 -26.00 29.11 9.20
C VAL A 190 -24.49 29.01 9.03
N GLU A 191 -24.02 28.73 7.81
CA GLU A 191 -22.59 28.67 7.49
C GLU A 191 -21.92 30.03 7.72
N TRP A 192 -22.49 31.12 7.19
CA TRP A 192 -21.98 32.47 7.41
C TRP A 192 -21.96 32.87 8.89
N GLY A 193 -23.01 32.54 9.66
CA GLY A 193 -23.07 32.77 11.10
C GLY A 193 -21.98 31.98 11.85
N SER A 194 -21.78 30.71 11.51
CA SER A 194 -20.75 29.87 12.14
C SER A 194 -19.32 30.35 11.87
N GLN A 195 -19.06 30.95 10.69
CA GLN A 195 -17.77 31.55 10.36
C GLN A 195 -17.56 32.92 11.02
N SER A 196 -18.65 33.61 11.37
CA SER A 196 -18.59 34.95 11.99
C SER A 196 -18.46 34.89 13.52
N ASP A 197 -18.84 33.77 14.14
CA ASP A 197 -18.75 33.51 15.58
C ASP A 197 -17.42 32.85 16.01
N GLU A 198 -16.47 32.62 15.09
CA GLU A 198 -15.10 32.26 15.49
C GLU A 198 -14.43 33.50 16.12
N PRO A 199 -14.13 33.50 17.45
CA PRO A 199 -13.42 34.61 18.06
C PRO A 199 -12.05 34.70 17.40
N GLY A 200 -11.79 35.82 16.73
CA GLY A 200 -10.49 36.11 16.16
C GLY A 200 -9.41 35.87 17.21
N GLU A 201 -8.44 35.03 16.87
CA GLU A 201 -7.17 34.95 17.59
C GLU A 201 -6.63 36.38 17.74
N GLU A 202 -6.66 36.88 18.97
CA GLU A 202 -5.92 38.07 19.39
C GLU A 202 -4.44 37.80 19.12
N TRP A 203 -3.87 38.53 18.16
CA TRP A 203 -2.42 38.68 17.97
C TRP A 203 -1.93 39.93 18.68
#